data_AF-N8WWS6-F1
#
_entry.id   AF-N8WWS6-F1
#
_cell.length_a   1.000
_cell.length_b   1.000
_cell.length_c   1.000
_cell.angle_alpha   90.00
_cell.angle_beta   90.00
_cell.angle_gamma   90.00
#
_symmetry.space_group_name_H-M   'P 1'
#
loop_
_entity.id
_entity.type
_entity.pdbx_description
1 polymer ?
#
loop_
_entity_poly.entity_id
_entity_poly.type
_entity_poly.pdbx_seq_one_letter_code
_entity_poly.pdbx_strand_id
1 'polypeptide(L)'
;MPNSLNISTKEFLKENFSSYQETKNLWVEAGGKASMISDTHDANTRWGDLFRKMEAGAITPVKLILVALQSYPLNKTLLIELKNQISGSELYKAKRFIELPNENSLIDLNHMSTEHASAAVSVALTESIEPNILDEKKEDTVTHAFKKSFASKAGELIAVAGSTSWGQLIQAGLSNL
;
A
#
# COMPACT_ATOMS: atom_id res chain seq x y z
N MET A 1 17.12 1.97 -0.07
CA MET A 1 16.05 1.09 0.44
C MET A 1 16.14 -0.23 -0.30
N PRO A 2 15.80 -1.37 0.32
CA PRO A 2 15.82 -2.65 -0.40
C PRO A 2 14.76 -2.63 -1.50
N ASN A 3 15.18 -2.76 -2.77
CA ASN A 3 14.27 -2.81 -3.93
C ASN A 3 13.52 -4.15 -4.06
N SER A 4 13.62 -5.03 -3.06
CA SER A 4 13.07 -6.38 -3.06
C SER A 4 11.96 -6.52 -2.04
N LEU A 5 10.87 -7.17 -2.43
CA LEU A 5 9.81 -7.59 -1.53
C LEU A 5 10.23 -8.77 -0.66
N ASN A 6 9.70 -8.83 0.56
CA ASN A 6 9.82 -10.00 1.42
C ASN A 6 9.13 -11.23 0.83
N ILE A 7 9.56 -12.42 1.26
CA ILE A 7 9.04 -13.70 0.75
C ILE A 7 7.53 -13.82 1.02
N SER A 8 7.07 -13.48 2.22
CA SER A 8 5.65 -13.50 2.59
C SER A 8 4.79 -12.64 1.67
N THR A 9 5.28 -11.45 1.31
CA THR A 9 4.62 -10.57 0.35
C THR A 9 4.59 -11.19 -1.05
N LYS A 10 5.70 -11.77 -1.51
CA LYS A 10 5.78 -12.44 -2.81
C LYS A 10 4.80 -13.62 -2.90
N GLU A 11 4.69 -14.41 -1.83
CA GLU A 11 3.74 -15.52 -1.71
C GLU A 11 2.29 -15.03 -1.70
N PHE A 12 1.99 -14.02 -0.90
CA PHE A 12 0.66 -13.40 -0.88
C PHE A 12 0.21 -12.94 -2.27
N LEU A 13 1.08 -12.24 -3.01
CA LEU A 13 0.76 -11.77 -4.36
C LEU A 13 0.50 -12.91 -5.34
N LYS A 14 1.28 -14.00 -5.26
CA LYS A 14 1.11 -15.19 -6.10
C LYS A 14 -0.23 -15.89 -5.86
N GLU A 15 -0.61 -16.02 -4.59
CA GLU A 15 -1.82 -16.72 -4.17
C GLU A 15 -3.09 -15.91 -4.47
N ASN A 16 -3.04 -14.60 -4.23
CA ASN A 16 -4.23 -13.73 -4.23
C ASN A 16 -4.44 -12.95 -5.55
N PHE A 17 -3.44 -12.94 -6.45
CA PHE A 17 -3.55 -12.37 -7.80
C PHE A 17 -3.07 -13.39 -8.84
N SER A 18 -3.69 -14.57 -8.81
CA SER A 18 -3.20 -15.77 -9.49
C SER A 18 -3.66 -15.88 -10.93
N SER A 19 -4.79 -15.30 -11.33
CA SER A 19 -5.23 -15.33 -12.74
C SER A 19 -4.40 -14.38 -13.61
N TYR A 20 -4.34 -14.64 -14.92
CA TYR A 20 -3.63 -13.77 -15.87
C TYR A 20 -4.14 -12.33 -15.80
N GLN A 21 -5.46 -12.16 -15.73
CA GLN A 21 -6.09 -10.85 -15.73
C GLN A 21 -5.80 -10.08 -14.43
N GLU A 22 -5.86 -10.74 -13.26
CA GLU A 22 -5.53 -10.11 -11.98
C GLU A 22 -4.07 -9.68 -11.92
N THR A 23 -3.14 -10.57 -12.30
CA THR A 23 -1.71 -10.24 -12.40
C THR A 23 -1.50 -9.05 -13.34
N LYS A 24 -2.19 -9.03 -14.48
CA LYS A 24 -2.07 -7.98 -15.48
C LYS A 24 -2.58 -6.65 -14.99
N ASN A 25 -3.77 -6.61 -14.40
CA ASN A 25 -4.34 -5.39 -13.85
C ASN A 25 -3.40 -4.83 -12.78
N LEU A 26 -3.02 -5.66 -11.80
CA LEU A 26 -2.14 -5.25 -10.71
C LEU A 26 -0.79 -4.72 -11.22
N TRP A 27 -0.15 -5.41 -12.17
CA TRP A 27 1.14 -4.98 -12.73
C TRP A 27 1.05 -3.67 -13.52
N VAL A 28 0.03 -3.53 -14.36
CA VAL A 28 -0.15 -2.35 -15.21
C VAL A 28 -0.52 -1.13 -14.40
N GLU A 29 -1.42 -1.28 -13.43
CA GLU A 29 -1.80 -0.22 -12.51
C GLU A 29 -0.62 0.24 -11.64
N ALA A 30 0.32 -0.66 -11.32
CA ALA A 30 1.58 -0.30 -10.67
C ALA A 30 2.58 0.44 -11.59
N GLY A 31 2.22 0.69 -12.86
CA GLY A 31 3.04 1.37 -13.87
C GLY A 31 3.85 0.42 -14.76
N GLY A 32 3.65 -0.89 -14.65
CA GLY A 32 4.33 -1.89 -15.46
C GLY A 32 3.77 -1.98 -16.89
N LYS A 33 4.61 -2.43 -17.83
CA LYS A 33 4.14 -2.66 -19.21
C LYS A 33 3.44 -4.01 -19.32
N ALA A 34 2.25 -4.03 -19.92
CA ALA A 34 1.48 -5.26 -20.14
C ALA A 34 2.26 -6.32 -20.95
N SER A 35 3.12 -5.89 -21.89
CA SER A 35 3.96 -6.78 -22.69
C SER A 35 5.06 -7.50 -21.91
N MET A 36 5.28 -7.14 -20.64
CA MET A 36 6.23 -7.82 -19.76
C MET A 36 5.64 -9.04 -19.07
N ILE A 37 4.33 -9.25 -19.17
CA ILE A 37 3.65 -10.36 -18.51
C ILE A 37 3.74 -11.56 -19.42
N SER A 38 4.29 -12.66 -18.91
CA SER A 38 4.34 -13.92 -19.64
C SER A 38 2.93 -14.47 -19.86
N ASP A 39 2.68 -14.93 -21.09
CA ASP A 39 1.43 -15.60 -21.48
C ASP A 39 1.48 -17.07 -21.03
N THR A 40 1.54 -17.28 -19.72
CA THR A 40 1.51 -18.60 -19.09
C THR A 40 0.37 -18.68 -18.08
N HIS A 41 -0.24 -19.85 -17.98
CA HIS A 41 -1.31 -20.10 -17.02
C HIS A 41 -0.78 -20.21 -15.58
N ASP A 42 0.52 -20.52 -15.39
CA ASP A 42 1.12 -20.64 -14.06
C ASP A 42 1.43 -19.28 -13.41
N ALA A 43 0.77 -19.02 -12.27
CA ALA A 43 0.96 -17.81 -11.48
C ALA A 43 2.38 -17.70 -10.91
N ASN A 44 3.00 -18.82 -10.53
CA ASN A 44 4.34 -18.82 -9.95
C ASN A 44 5.38 -18.36 -10.96
N THR A 45 5.30 -18.87 -12.19
CA THR A 45 6.16 -18.46 -13.30
C THR A 45 5.93 -16.99 -13.67
N ARG A 46 4.67 -16.54 -13.76
CA ARG A 46 4.33 -15.12 -14.03
C ARG A 46 4.94 -14.19 -12.98
N TRP A 47 4.58 -14.37 -11.71
CA TRP A 47 5.07 -13.52 -10.64
C TRP A 47 6.57 -13.64 -10.42
N GLY A 48 7.16 -14.83 -10.58
CA GLY A 48 8.61 -15.02 -10.51
C GLY A 48 9.36 -14.18 -11.55
N ASP A 49 8.85 -14.09 -12.78
CA ASP A 49 9.42 -13.19 -13.80
C ASP A 49 9.21 -11.72 -13.45
N LEU A 50 8.00 -11.34 -13.02
CA LEU A 50 7.68 -9.96 -12.66
C LEU A 50 8.49 -9.44 -11.47
N PHE A 51 8.74 -10.27 -10.44
CA PHE A 51 9.59 -9.90 -9.31
C PHE A 51 11.03 -9.61 -9.75
N ARG A 52 11.59 -10.43 -10.65
CA ARG A 52 12.93 -10.15 -11.21
C ARG A 52 12.96 -8.86 -12.02
N LYS A 53 11.91 -8.57 -12.78
CA LYS A 53 11.80 -7.30 -13.54
C LYS A 53 11.67 -6.10 -12.62
N MET A 54 10.90 -6.22 -11.54
CA MET A 54 10.79 -5.18 -10.51
C MET A 54 12.13 -4.94 -9.81
N GLU A 55 12.87 -6.00 -9.46
CA GLU A 55 14.23 -5.88 -8.90
C GLU A 55 15.20 -5.21 -9.89
N ALA A 56 14.97 -5.39 -11.20
CA ALA A 56 15.67 -4.67 -12.27
C ALA A 56 15.14 -3.24 -12.53
N GLY A 57 14.18 -2.75 -11.74
CA GLY A 57 13.65 -1.39 -11.81
C GLY A 57 12.49 -1.17 -12.77
N ALA A 58 11.82 -2.22 -13.25
CA ALA A 58 10.66 -2.06 -14.14
C ALA A 58 9.49 -1.31 -13.50
N ILE A 59 9.29 -1.49 -12.19
CA ILE A 59 8.37 -0.73 -11.33
C ILE A 59 8.99 -0.56 -9.95
N THR A 60 8.47 0.36 -9.14
CA THR A 60 8.85 0.47 -7.73
C THR A 60 7.98 -0.46 -6.86
N PRO A 61 8.56 -1.15 -5.85
CA PRO A 61 7.81 -2.00 -4.93
C PRO A 61 6.61 -1.30 -4.29
N VAL A 62 6.79 -0.05 -3.83
CA VAL A 62 5.73 0.77 -3.20
C VAL A 62 4.47 0.84 -4.06
N LYS A 63 4.60 1.03 -5.39
CA LYS A 63 3.44 1.11 -6.30
C LYS A 63 2.67 -0.19 -6.34
N LEU A 64 3.37 -1.31 -6.48
CA LEU A 64 2.75 -2.63 -6.54
C LEU A 64 1.95 -2.92 -5.26
N ILE A 65 2.53 -2.60 -4.11
CA ILE A 65 1.89 -2.83 -2.81
C ILE A 65 0.68 -1.91 -2.61
N LEU A 66 0.76 -0.64 -3.00
CA LEU A 66 -0.37 0.29 -2.94
C LEU A 66 -1.55 -0.18 -3.79
N VAL A 67 -1.30 -0.68 -5.01
CA VAL A 67 -2.36 -1.21 -5.87
C VAL A 67 -2.93 -2.51 -5.27
N ALA A 68 -2.09 -3.41 -4.75
CA ALA A 68 -2.56 -4.63 -4.10
C ALA A 68 -3.47 -4.32 -2.88
N LEU A 69 -3.14 -3.28 -2.12
CA LEU A 69 -3.94 -2.79 -0.99
C LEU A 69 -5.29 -2.20 -1.39
N GLN A 70 -5.50 -1.81 -2.66
CA GLN A 70 -6.82 -1.42 -3.12
C GLN A 70 -7.77 -2.64 -3.14
N SER A 71 -7.27 -3.81 -3.53
CA SER A 71 -8.08 -5.05 -3.56
C SER A 71 -8.17 -5.73 -2.19
N TYR A 72 -7.13 -5.61 -1.38
CA TYR A 72 -7.07 -6.16 -0.02
C TYR A 72 -6.76 -5.06 1.00
N PRO A 73 -7.70 -4.14 1.26
CA PRO A 73 -7.50 -3.10 2.26
C PRO A 73 -7.19 -3.73 3.62
N LEU A 74 -6.25 -3.14 4.34
CA LEU A 74 -5.85 -3.57 5.69
C LEU A 74 -5.13 -4.92 5.76
N ASN A 75 -4.76 -5.53 4.62
CA ASN A 75 -3.96 -6.74 4.67
C ASN A 75 -2.62 -6.48 5.37
N LYS A 76 -2.39 -7.20 6.47
CA LYS A 76 -1.24 -7.01 7.35
C LYS A 76 0.10 -7.26 6.63
N THR A 77 0.20 -8.30 5.81
CA THR A 77 1.42 -8.60 5.03
C THR A 77 1.79 -7.43 4.11
N LEU A 78 0.83 -6.92 3.36
CA LEU A 78 1.04 -5.78 2.46
C LEU A 78 1.39 -4.49 3.22
N LEU A 79 0.72 -4.21 4.34
CA LEU A 79 1.00 -3.01 5.15
C LEU A 79 2.36 -3.05 5.85
N ILE A 80 2.80 -4.22 6.31
CA ILE A 80 4.16 -4.42 6.86
C ILE A 80 5.20 -4.20 5.78
N GLU A 81 5.01 -4.78 4.60
CA GLU A 81 5.89 -4.52 3.45
C GLU A 81 5.94 -3.03 3.15
N LEU A 82 4.79 -2.36 3.04
CA LEU A 82 4.72 -0.94 2.76
C LEU A 82 5.47 -0.10 3.80
N LYS A 83 5.37 -0.46 5.07
CA LYS A 83 6.12 0.15 6.18
C LYS A 83 7.63 -0.04 6.03
N ASN A 84 8.09 -1.20 5.55
CA ASN A 84 9.51 -1.47 5.30
C ASN A 84 10.07 -0.70 4.09
N GLN A 85 9.19 -0.27 3.17
CA GLN A 85 9.55 0.48 1.97
C GLN A 85 9.59 2.01 2.17
N ILE A 86 9.16 2.51 3.33
CA ILE A 86 9.21 3.94 3.67
C ILE A 86 10.24 4.23 4.77
N SER A 87 10.78 5.45 4.77
CA SER A 87 11.70 5.92 5.79
C SER A 87 10.98 6.36 7.06
N GLY A 88 11.70 6.38 8.18
CA GLY A 88 11.18 6.91 9.45
C GLY A 88 10.75 8.38 9.35
N SER A 89 11.40 9.17 8.50
CA SER A 89 11.04 10.59 8.26
C SER A 89 9.69 10.72 7.55
N GLU A 90 9.44 9.90 6.54
CA GLU A 90 8.17 9.88 5.80
C GLU A 90 7.03 9.42 6.72
N LEU A 91 7.26 8.35 7.50
CA LEU A 91 6.28 7.88 8.48
C LEU A 91 5.99 8.94 9.56
N TYR A 92 7.02 9.66 10.04
CA TYR A 92 6.84 10.73 11.02
C TYR A 92 5.96 11.86 10.48
N LYS A 93 6.20 12.31 9.25
CA LYS A 93 5.37 13.33 8.59
C LYS A 93 3.92 12.89 8.45
N ALA A 94 3.70 11.62 8.06
CA ALA A 94 2.36 11.07 7.99
C ALA A 94 1.68 11.01 9.35
N LYS A 95 2.35 10.53 10.41
CA LYS A 95 1.79 10.52 11.78
C LYS A 95 1.41 11.93 12.25
N ARG A 96 2.27 12.92 12.01
CA ARG A 96 1.97 14.33 12.30
C ARG A 96 0.69 14.80 11.59
N PHE A 97 0.50 14.42 10.34
CA PHE A 97 -0.72 14.73 9.60
C PHE A 97 -1.96 14.02 10.18
N ILE A 98 -1.86 12.75 10.60
CA ILE A 98 -2.98 12.03 11.22
C ILE A 98 -3.40 12.66 12.56
N GLU A 99 -2.42 13.06 13.38
CA GLU A 99 -2.64 13.67 14.70
C GLU A 99 -3.16 15.10 14.60
N LEU A 100 -2.65 15.88 13.66
CA LEU A 100 -2.97 17.31 13.51
C LEU A 100 -3.18 17.66 12.02
N PRO A 101 -4.30 17.24 11.41
CA PRO A 101 -4.55 17.41 9.98
C PRO A 101 -4.83 18.88 9.64
N ASN A 102 -3.76 19.60 9.29
CA ASN A 102 -3.79 21.01 8.91
C ASN A 102 -2.87 21.29 7.70
N GLU A 103 -2.93 22.53 7.19
CA GLU A 103 -2.18 22.95 6.00
C GLU A 103 -0.67 22.67 6.10
N ASN A 104 -0.04 22.91 7.26
CA ASN A 104 1.40 22.68 7.43
C ASN A 104 1.75 21.20 7.31
N SER A 105 0.98 20.33 7.97
CA SER A 105 1.17 18.88 7.87
C SER A 105 0.86 18.34 6.47
N LEU A 106 -0.08 18.96 5.76
CA LEU A 106 -0.40 18.63 4.37
C LEU A 106 0.74 19.04 3.42
N ILE A 107 1.34 20.22 3.64
CA ILE A 107 2.53 20.67 2.90
C ILE A 107 3.69 19.70 3.10
N ASP A 108 3.92 19.23 4.34
CA ASP A 108 4.94 18.22 4.62
C ASP A 108 4.73 16.93 3.81
N LEU A 109 3.47 16.49 3.66
CA LEU A 109 3.10 15.34 2.84
C LEU A 109 3.32 15.59 1.35
N ASN A 110 2.91 16.76 0.86
CA ASN A 110 2.99 17.11 -0.55
C ASN A 110 4.44 17.34 -1.05
N HIS A 111 5.41 17.49 -0.14
CA HIS A 111 6.83 17.48 -0.47
C HIS A 111 7.40 16.07 -0.74
N MET A 112 6.59 15.02 -0.60
CA MET A 112 6.96 13.63 -0.95
C MET A 112 6.39 13.25 -2.31
N SER A 113 6.90 12.18 -2.91
CA SER A 113 6.20 11.58 -4.06
C SER A 113 4.83 11.09 -3.62
N THR A 114 3.85 11.11 -4.53
CA THR A 114 2.47 10.70 -4.22
C THR A 114 2.43 9.29 -3.65
N GLU A 115 3.25 8.39 -4.18
CA GLU A 115 3.35 7.01 -3.74
C GLU A 115 3.89 6.90 -2.31
N HIS A 116 4.95 7.64 -1.97
CA HIS A 116 5.51 7.60 -0.63
C HIS A 116 4.60 8.29 0.39
N ALA A 117 3.93 9.39 0.02
CA ALA A 117 2.91 10.00 0.86
C ALA A 117 1.75 9.02 1.12
N SER A 118 1.25 8.36 0.08
CA SER A 118 0.16 7.37 0.19
C SER A 118 0.57 6.18 1.05
N ALA A 119 1.80 5.70 0.87
CA ALA A 119 2.36 4.62 1.66
C ALA A 119 2.46 4.99 3.13
N ALA A 120 3.08 6.14 3.42
CA ALA A 120 3.25 6.64 4.78
C ALA A 120 1.91 6.90 5.47
N VAL A 121 0.94 7.50 4.78
CA VAL A 121 -0.39 7.75 5.33
C VAL A 121 -1.15 6.44 5.57
N SER A 122 -1.08 5.47 4.66
CA SER A 122 -1.75 4.17 4.86
C SER A 122 -1.22 3.44 6.11
N VAL A 123 0.10 3.44 6.28
CA VAL A 123 0.75 2.85 7.47
C VAL A 123 0.39 3.65 8.73
N ALA A 124 0.56 4.99 8.70
CA ALA A 124 0.29 5.85 9.85
C ALA A 124 -1.17 5.81 10.30
N LEU A 125 -2.11 5.82 9.35
CA LEU A 125 -3.54 5.69 9.62
C LEU A 125 -3.83 4.35 10.30
N THR A 126 -3.31 3.24 9.77
CA THR A 126 -3.49 1.91 10.36
C THR A 126 -2.95 1.87 11.80
N GLU A 127 -1.73 2.37 12.02
CA GLU A 127 -1.12 2.41 13.37
C GLU A 127 -1.80 3.38 14.33
N SER A 128 -2.50 4.41 13.83
CA SER A 128 -3.23 5.37 14.68
C SER A 128 -4.49 4.77 15.29
N ILE A 129 -5.09 3.77 14.63
CA ILE A 129 -6.28 3.06 15.13
C ILE A 129 -5.88 2.02 16.16
N GLU A 130 -4.86 1.21 15.86
CA GLU A 130 -4.31 0.23 16.78
C GLU A 130 -2.78 0.27 16.78
N PRO A 131 -2.16 0.79 17.87
CA PRO A 131 -0.73 0.85 17.98
C PRO A 131 -0.07 -0.53 17.91
N ASN A 132 0.94 -0.64 17.04
CA ASN A 132 1.70 -1.86 16.78
C ASN A 132 0.90 -3.00 16.12
N ILE A 133 -0.26 -2.73 15.49
CA ILE A 133 -0.98 -3.75 14.69
C ILE A 133 -0.12 -4.35 13.57
N LEU A 134 0.83 -3.55 13.06
CA LEU A 134 1.82 -3.95 12.05
C LEU A 134 3.12 -4.50 12.65
N ASP A 135 3.09 -4.98 13.89
CA ASP A 135 4.16 -5.82 14.44
C ASP A 135 3.96 -7.26 13.96
N GLU A 136 4.99 -7.82 13.32
CA GLU A 136 5.02 -9.20 12.82
C GLU A 136 4.73 -10.23 13.91
N LYS A 137 5.01 -9.91 15.18
CA LYS A 137 4.81 -10.83 16.32
C LYS A 137 3.39 -10.84 16.86
N LYS A 138 2.54 -9.91 16.43
CA LYS A 138 1.14 -9.85 16.87
C LYS A 138 0.23 -10.62 15.92
N GLU A 139 -0.84 -11.20 16.45
CA GLU A 139 -1.89 -11.80 15.63
C GLU A 139 -2.59 -10.75 14.76
N ASP A 140 -3.33 -11.22 13.75
CA ASP A 140 -4.09 -10.36 12.85
C ASP A 140 -5.40 -9.92 13.53
N THR A 141 -5.53 -8.63 13.85
CA THR A 141 -6.62 -8.07 14.66
C THR A 141 -7.61 -7.22 13.85
N VAL A 142 -7.68 -7.39 12.52
CA VAL A 142 -8.62 -6.65 11.66
C VAL A 142 -10.07 -7.06 11.96
N THR A 143 -10.63 -6.45 12.99
CA THR A 143 -12.02 -6.63 13.46
C THR A 143 -12.97 -5.68 12.73
N HIS A 144 -14.28 -5.94 12.83
CA HIS A 144 -15.29 -4.97 12.38
C HIS A 144 -15.17 -3.60 13.07
N ALA A 145 -14.79 -3.58 14.35
CA ALA A 145 -14.54 -2.34 15.07
C ALA A 145 -13.35 -1.58 14.48
N PHE A 146 -12.26 -2.29 14.17
CA PHE A 146 -11.09 -1.71 13.51
C PHE A 146 -11.48 -1.10 12.14
N LYS A 147 -12.18 -1.86 11.29
CA LYS A 147 -12.62 -1.38 9.97
C LYS A 147 -13.48 -0.11 10.07
N LYS A 148 -14.41 -0.05 11.02
CA LYS A 148 -15.26 1.13 11.25
C LYS A 148 -14.44 2.35 11.68
N SER A 149 -13.51 2.17 12.62
CA SER A 149 -12.63 3.24 13.09
C SER A 149 -11.70 3.74 11.98
N PHE A 150 -11.12 2.81 11.21
CA PHE A 150 -10.33 3.14 10.02
C PHE A 150 -11.15 3.95 9.03
N ALA A 151 -12.37 3.50 8.68
CA ALA A 151 -13.20 4.19 7.70
C ALA A 151 -13.61 5.59 8.15
N SER A 152 -13.95 5.75 9.44
CA SER A 152 -14.26 7.05 10.03
C SER A 152 -13.06 7.99 9.92
N LYS A 153 -11.88 7.53 10.34
CA LYS A 153 -10.67 8.37 10.34
C LYS A 153 -10.20 8.69 8.93
N ALA A 154 -10.25 7.73 8.01
CA ALA A 154 -9.98 7.93 6.60
C ALA A 154 -10.89 9.02 5.99
N GLY A 155 -12.19 9.00 6.31
CA GLY A 155 -13.14 10.02 5.88
C GLY A 155 -12.79 11.43 6.37
N GLU A 156 -12.38 11.58 7.64
CA GLU A 156 -11.90 12.85 8.18
C GLU A 156 -10.69 13.38 7.41
N LEU A 157 -9.72 12.50 7.13
CA LEU A 157 -8.49 12.89 6.44
C LEU A 157 -8.75 13.31 4.99
N ILE A 158 -9.66 12.62 4.29
CA ILE A 158 -10.08 13.00 2.94
C ILE A 158 -10.77 14.37 2.94
N ALA A 159 -11.60 14.66 3.94
CA ALA A 159 -12.26 15.96 4.05
C ALA A 159 -11.24 17.12 4.20
N VAL A 160 -10.10 16.88 4.86
CA VAL A 160 -9.02 17.87 4.99
C VAL A 160 -8.11 17.90 3.76
N ALA A 161 -7.75 16.73 3.24
CA ALA A 161 -6.80 16.59 2.14
C ALA A 161 -7.41 16.96 0.78
N GLY A 162 -8.73 17.01 0.66
CA GLY A 162 -9.44 17.39 -0.56
C GLY A 162 -9.06 16.53 -1.76
N SER A 163 -8.82 17.17 -2.91
CA SER A 163 -8.47 16.49 -4.17
C SER A 163 -6.99 16.14 -4.30
N THR A 164 -6.26 15.98 -3.20
CA THR A 164 -4.86 15.52 -3.26
C THR A 164 -4.78 14.12 -3.84
N SER A 165 -3.76 13.87 -4.67
CA SER A 165 -3.57 12.61 -5.38
C SER A 165 -3.43 11.41 -4.42
N TRP A 166 -2.78 11.59 -3.27
CA TRP A 166 -2.64 10.53 -2.27
C TRP A 166 -3.94 10.28 -1.48
N GLY A 167 -4.79 11.30 -1.30
CA GLY A 167 -6.10 11.14 -0.67
C GLY A 167 -7.06 10.27 -1.50
N GLN A 168 -6.94 10.31 -2.84
CA GLN A 168 -7.70 9.45 -3.75
C GLN A 168 -7.40 7.96 -3.55
N LEU A 169 -6.18 7.60 -3.16
CA LEU A 169 -5.81 6.20 -2.88
C LEU A 169 -6.45 5.68 -1.58
N ILE A 170 -6.60 6.54 -0.57
CA ILE A 170 -7.36 6.21 0.65
C ILE A 170 -8.84 6.02 0.32
N GLN A 171 -9.38 6.88 -0.55
CA GLN A 171 -10.77 6.76 -1.01
C GLN A 171 -11.03 5.44 -1.76
N ALA A 172 -10.08 5.00 -2.59
CA ALA A 172 -10.15 3.70 -3.23
C ALA A 172 -10.17 2.56 -2.20
N GLY A 173 -9.30 2.62 -1.18
CA GLY A 173 -9.30 1.66 -0.07
C GLY A 173 -10.62 1.63 0.69
N LEU A 174 -11.22 2.80 0.98
CA LEU A 174 -12.52 2.90 1.63
C LEU A 174 -13.66 2.23 0.85
N SER A 175 -13.60 2.30 -0.47
CA SER A 175 -14.64 1.76 -1.35
C SER A 175 -14.68 0.22 -1.33
N ASN A 176 -13.62 -0.42 -0.84
CA ASN A 176 -13.43 -1.87 -0.83
C ASN A 176 -13.41 -2.48 0.59
N LEU A 177 -13.78 -1.72 1.62
CA LEU A 177 -13.85 -2.16 3.04
C LEU A 177 -15.19 -2.80 3.42
#